data_AF-A0A3D4PJQ3-F1
#
_entry.id   AF-A0A3D4PJQ3-F1
#
_cell.length_a   1.000
_cell.length_b   1.000
_cell.length_c   1.000
_cell.angle_alpha   90.00
_cell.angle_beta   90.00
_cell.angle_gamma   90.00
#
_symmetry.space_group_name_H-M   'P 1'
#
loop_
_entity.id
_entity.type
_entity.pdbx_description
1 polymer ?
#
loop_
_entity_poly.entity_id
_entity_poly.type
_entity_poly.pdbx_seq_one_letter_code
_entity_poly.pdbx_strand_id
1 'polypeptide(L)'
;MDFHKMIKNLTLLFTVLFGMIFLSNYQYLVKPRTIEYELTDNESETSSYFKSNDTPLPDSFEHAWVMSSSWEGFMGVAIALTSDKYYYWMYSDVEWLEEPSFPYAGSYTFEDGKLTLEVSGDHYYATEWNITKNGGRKCLQAKDEFRDLSRLLIPDPKFDAKVPFKNQSNLVAEFTYWPKP
;
A
#
# COMPACT_ATOMS: atom_id res chain seq x y z
N MET A 1 38.65 15.40 51.59
CA MET A 1 37.86 14.90 50.45
C MET A 1 36.83 15.96 50.12
N ASP A 2 36.84 16.49 48.90
CA ASP A 2 36.02 17.66 48.53
C ASP A 2 34.56 17.23 48.30
N PHE A 3 33.69 17.64 49.22
CA PHE A 3 32.26 17.33 49.21
C PHE A 3 31.57 17.80 47.92
N HIS A 4 32.07 18.89 47.32
CA HIS A 4 31.54 19.44 46.07
C HIS A 4 31.90 18.56 44.87
N LYS A 5 33.11 17.98 44.88
CA LYS A 5 33.56 17.00 43.88
C LYS A 5 32.81 15.67 44.01
N MET A 6 32.46 15.28 45.24
CA MET A 6 31.66 14.09 45.50
C MET A 6 30.22 14.22 44.98
N ILE A 7 29.58 15.37 45.19
CA ILE A 7 28.22 15.64 44.68
C ILE A 7 28.19 15.61 43.15
N LYS A 8 29.16 16.26 42.47
CA LYS A 8 29.21 16.28 41.00
C LYS A 8 29.37 14.87 40.41
N ASN A 9 30.21 14.05 41.01
CA ASN A 9 30.39 12.66 40.58
C ASN A 9 29.13 11.82 40.80
N LEU A 10 28.41 12.06 41.90
CA LEU A 10 27.16 11.37 42.18
C LEU A 10 26.06 11.77 41.19
N THR A 11 25.90 13.06 40.89
CA THR A 11 24.94 13.54 39.90
C THR A 11 25.21 12.96 38.52
N LEU A 12 26.48 12.94 38.08
CA LEU A 12 26.87 12.34 36.80
C LEU A 12 26.54 10.84 36.75
N LEU A 13 26.80 10.11 37.83
CA LEU A 13 26.47 8.69 37.94
C LEU A 13 24.96 8.46 37.78
N PHE A 14 24.12 9.27 38.44
CA PHE A 14 22.67 9.18 38.33
C PHE A 14 22.17 9.51 36.92
N THR A 15 22.73 10.53 36.25
CA THR A 15 22.35 10.88 34.87
C THR A 15 22.69 9.76 33.89
N VAL A 16 23.87 9.14 34.02
CA VAL A 16 24.28 8.00 33.19
C VAL A 16 23.40 6.78 33.46
N LEU A 17 23.07 6.50 34.73
CA LEU A 17 22.20 5.39 35.10
C LEU A 17 20.78 5.58 34.54
N PHE A 18 20.20 6.79 34.65
CA PHE A 18 18.90 7.11 34.08
C PHE A 18 18.90 7.00 32.55
N GLY A 19 19.96 7.47 31.88
CA GLY A 19 20.13 7.34 30.44
C GLY A 19 20.19 5.87 29.97
N MET A 20 20.90 5.01 30.70
CA MET A 20 20.97 3.58 30.38
C MET A 20 19.64 2.86 30.62
N ILE A 21 18.91 3.18 31.69
CA ILE A 21 17.56 2.63 31.96
C ILE A 21 16.58 3.08 30.87
N PHE A 22 16.66 4.33 30.41
CA PHE A 22 15.83 4.81 29.30
C PHE A 22 16.19 4.11 27.99
N LEU A 23 17.48 3.93 27.67
CA LEU A 23 17.90 3.20 26.47
C LEU A 23 17.48 1.73 26.50
N SER A 24 17.61 1.05 27.64
CA SER A 24 17.20 -0.34 27.78
C SER A 24 15.69 -0.49 27.64
N ASN A 25 14.90 0.40 28.25
CA ASN A 25 13.43 0.37 28.09
C ASN A 25 12.99 0.79 26.68
N TYR A 26 13.71 1.72 26.03
CA TYR A 26 13.43 2.12 24.65
C TYR A 26 13.66 0.96 23.67
N GLN A 27 14.71 0.15 23.86
CA GLN A 27 14.92 -1.08 23.08
C GLN A 27 13.85 -2.16 23.35
N TYR A 28 13.20 -2.16 24.52
CA TYR A 28 12.07 -3.04 24.81
C TYR A 28 10.73 -2.54 24.26
N LEU A 29 10.53 -1.22 24.17
CA LEU A 29 9.34 -0.60 23.59
C LEU A 29 9.40 -0.53 22.06
N VAL A 30 10.61 -0.45 21.50
CA VAL A 30 10.91 -0.58 20.07
C VAL A 30 11.58 -1.94 19.83
N LYS A 31 10.97 -3.01 20.36
CA LYS A 31 11.15 -4.30 19.70
C LYS A 31 10.31 -4.17 18.43
N PRO A 32 10.87 -4.18 17.22
CA PRO A 32 10.03 -4.42 16.05
C PRO A 32 9.26 -5.68 16.38
N ARG A 33 7.93 -5.60 16.29
CA ARG A 33 7.10 -6.79 16.31
C ARG A 33 7.49 -7.50 15.02
N THR A 34 8.57 -8.28 15.05
CA THR A 34 8.76 -9.39 14.14
C THR A 34 7.62 -10.32 14.48
N ILE A 35 6.48 -10.06 13.83
CA ILE A 35 5.57 -11.12 13.49
C ILE A 35 6.42 -11.97 12.56
N GLU A 36 7.09 -12.97 13.13
CA GLU A 36 7.51 -14.13 12.38
C GLU A 36 6.19 -14.73 11.86
N TYR A 37 5.74 -14.24 10.71
CA TYR A 37 4.91 -15.04 9.86
C TYR A 37 5.81 -16.22 9.50
N GLU A 38 5.52 -17.36 10.12
CA GLU A 38 5.94 -18.64 9.61
C GLU A 38 5.42 -18.66 8.16
N LEU A 39 6.30 -18.34 7.21
CA LEU A 39 6.07 -18.53 5.79
C LEU A 39 6.01 -20.05 5.59
N THR A 40 4.87 -20.63 5.96
CA THR A 40 4.42 -21.85 5.31
C THR A 40 4.26 -21.50 3.84
N ASP A 41 4.72 -22.38 2.97
CA ASP A 41 4.60 -22.28 1.50
C ASP A 41 3.12 -22.38 1.07
N ASN A 42 2.25 -21.54 1.62
CA ASN A 42 0.85 -21.40 1.26
C ASN A 42 0.75 -20.39 0.12
N GLU A 43 0.92 -20.88 -1.09
CA GLU A 43 0.35 -20.29 -2.31
C GLU A 43 -1.18 -20.15 -2.20
N SER A 44 -1.77 -19.40 -1.26
CA SER A 44 -3.24 -19.28 -1.23
C SER A 44 -3.87 -18.18 -0.36
N GLU A 45 -3.19 -17.49 0.55
CA GLU A 45 -3.97 -16.63 1.47
C GLU A 45 -4.55 -15.37 0.82
N THR A 46 -3.94 -14.81 -0.24
CA THR A 46 -4.59 -13.73 -1.00
C THR A 46 -5.62 -14.23 -2.01
N SER A 47 -5.63 -15.54 -2.33
CA SER A 47 -6.60 -16.14 -3.26
C SER A 47 -7.96 -16.38 -2.59
N SER A 48 -8.01 -16.49 -1.26
CA SER A 48 -9.26 -16.77 -0.54
C SER A 48 -10.14 -15.54 -0.31
N TYR A 49 -9.67 -14.33 -0.60
CA TYR A 49 -10.42 -13.08 -0.38
C TYR A 49 -11.23 -12.62 -1.60
N PHE A 50 -11.16 -13.33 -2.72
CA PHE A 50 -11.83 -12.92 -3.94
C PHE A 50 -12.74 -14.03 -4.44
N LYS A 51 -14.04 -13.80 -4.32
CA LYS A 51 -15.00 -14.48 -5.19
C LYS A 51 -14.81 -13.93 -6.61
N SER A 52 -14.26 -14.73 -7.51
CA SER A 52 -14.28 -14.37 -8.94
C SER A 52 -15.74 -14.26 -9.39
N ASN A 53 -16.06 -13.22 -10.15
CA ASN A 53 -17.31 -13.22 -10.92
C ASN A 53 -17.11 -13.90 -12.29
N ASP A 54 -18.19 -14.01 -13.06
CA ASP A 54 -18.18 -14.60 -14.40
C ASP A 54 -17.64 -13.64 -15.48
N THR A 55 -17.01 -12.51 -15.10
CA THR A 55 -16.44 -11.56 -16.06
C THR A 55 -15.28 -12.22 -16.80
N PRO A 56 -15.35 -12.36 -18.14
CA PRO A 56 -14.25 -12.94 -18.91
C PRO A 56 -12.99 -12.08 -18.81
N LEU A 57 -11.88 -12.70 -18.42
CA LEU A 57 -10.57 -12.07 -18.41
C LEU A 57 -9.93 -12.18 -19.80
N PRO A 58 -9.27 -11.13 -20.29
CA PRO A 58 -8.50 -11.17 -21.53
C PRO A 58 -7.20 -11.95 -21.33
N ASP A 59 -6.60 -12.40 -22.43
CA ASP A 59 -5.30 -13.10 -22.39
C ASP A 59 -4.14 -12.18 -21.96
N SER A 60 -4.29 -10.86 -22.13
CA SER A 60 -3.28 -9.87 -21.77
C SER A 60 -3.88 -8.49 -21.51
N PHE A 61 -3.19 -7.68 -20.73
CA PHE A 61 -3.50 -6.28 -20.48
C PHE A 61 -2.41 -5.38 -21.07
N GLU A 62 -2.79 -4.20 -21.58
CA GLU A 62 -1.85 -3.19 -22.08
C GLU A 62 -1.15 -2.49 -20.92
N HIS A 63 -1.91 -2.23 -19.87
CA HIS A 63 -1.45 -1.57 -18.67
C HIS A 63 -2.08 -2.22 -17.44
N ALA A 64 -1.32 -2.27 -16.35
CA ALA A 64 -1.83 -2.67 -15.05
C ALA A 64 -1.14 -1.84 -13.96
N TRP A 65 -1.90 -1.44 -12.96
CA TRP A 65 -1.43 -0.76 -11.77
C TRP A 65 -2.01 -1.43 -10.53
N VAL A 66 -1.18 -1.54 -9.49
CA VAL A 66 -1.56 -2.14 -8.22
C VAL A 66 -1.15 -1.18 -7.10
N MET A 67 -1.98 -1.06 -6.07
CA MET A 67 -1.72 -0.19 -4.93
C MET A 67 -0.35 -0.48 -4.32
N SER A 68 0.38 0.57 -3.97
CA SER A 68 1.72 0.48 -3.44
C SER A 68 1.80 -0.38 -2.17
N SER A 69 2.90 -1.10 -1.98
CA SER A 69 3.19 -1.81 -0.73
C SER A 69 3.46 -0.88 0.44
N SER A 70 3.67 0.42 0.17
CA SER A 70 3.80 1.42 1.24
C SER A 70 2.49 1.65 1.98
N TRP A 71 1.36 1.18 1.43
CA TRP A 71 0.09 1.12 2.13
C TRP A 71 0.07 -0.05 3.10
N GLU A 72 0.07 0.26 4.40
CA GLU A 72 0.00 -0.73 5.49
C GLU A 72 -1.44 -0.96 5.97
N GLY A 73 -2.44 -0.43 5.27
CA GLY A 73 -3.84 -0.61 5.62
C GLY A 73 -4.42 -1.91 5.10
N PHE A 74 -5.66 -2.19 5.49
CA PHE A 74 -6.34 -3.44 5.19
C PHE A 74 -7.16 -3.41 3.90
N MET A 75 -6.72 -2.60 2.94
CA MET A 75 -7.39 -2.46 1.64
C MET A 75 -6.36 -2.46 0.52
N GLY A 76 -6.79 -2.78 -0.69
CA GLY A 76 -5.95 -2.66 -1.87
C GLY A 76 -6.78 -2.50 -3.13
N VAL A 77 -6.18 -1.89 -4.14
CA VAL A 77 -6.81 -1.63 -5.43
C VAL A 77 -5.86 -2.06 -6.54
N ALA A 78 -6.40 -2.74 -7.56
CA ALA A 78 -5.70 -3.00 -8.80
C ALA A 78 -6.58 -2.59 -9.99
N ILE A 79 -5.98 -2.00 -11.01
CA ILE A 79 -6.64 -1.59 -12.24
C ILE A 79 -5.81 -2.10 -13.40
N ALA A 80 -6.44 -2.83 -14.32
CA ALA A 80 -5.83 -3.23 -15.57
C ALA A 80 -6.68 -2.77 -16.76
N LEU A 81 -6.02 -2.40 -17.85
CA LEU A 81 -6.65 -1.86 -19.05
C LEU A 81 -6.36 -2.74 -20.26
N THR A 82 -7.37 -2.84 -21.10
CA THR A 82 -7.28 -3.28 -22.50
C THR A 82 -7.60 -2.09 -23.39
N SER A 83 -7.58 -2.29 -24.72
CA SER A 83 -7.90 -1.22 -25.68
C SER A 83 -9.28 -0.58 -25.48
N ASP A 84 -10.25 -1.30 -24.93
CA ASP A 84 -11.65 -0.86 -24.82
C ASP A 84 -12.25 -0.96 -23.41
N LYS A 85 -11.62 -1.71 -22.49
CA LYS A 85 -12.17 -1.95 -21.16
C LYS A 85 -11.16 -1.78 -20.04
N TYR A 86 -11.66 -1.36 -18.89
CA TYR A 86 -10.98 -1.51 -17.62
C TYR A 86 -11.42 -2.79 -16.91
N TYR A 87 -10.57 -3.25 -16.03
CA TYR A 87 -10.81 -4.30 -15.07
C TYR A 87 -10.30 -3.82 -13.71
N TYR A 88 -11.14 -3.92 -12.69
CA TYR A 88 -10.94 -3.30 -11.40
C TYR A 88 -11.12 -4.34 -10.29
N TRP A 89 -10.11 -4.45 -9.44
CA TRP A 89 -10.13 -5.27 -8.23
C TRP A 89 -9.97 -4.37 -7.02
N MET A 90 -10.71 -4.67 -5.97
CA MET A 90 -10.53 -4.05 -4.67
C MET A 90 -10.63 -5.12 -3.60
N TYR A 91 -9.79 -5.05 -2.58
CA TYR A 91 -10.05 -5.76 -1.34
C TYR A 91 -10.18 -4.76 -0.21
N SER A 92 -10.94 -5.17 0.81
CA SER A 92 -11.12 -4.47 2.06
C SER A 92 -11.42 -5.53 3.12
N ASP A 93 -10.78 -5.45 4.28
CA ASP A 93 -11.08 -6.28 5.44
C ASP A 93 -12.42 -5.96 6.12
N VAL A 94 -12.99 -4.78 5.82
CA VAL A 94 -14.35 -4.44 6.21
C VAL A 94 -15.33 -5.44 5.60
N GLU A 95 -16.02 -6.20 6.46
CA GLU A 95 -17.06 -7.13 6.06
C GLU A 95 -18.19 -6.41 5.34
N TRP A 96 -18.47 -6.81 4.10
CA TRP A 96 -19.66 -6.42 3.36
C TRP A 96 -20.77 -7.44 3.61
N LEU A 97 -22.02 -6.98 3.64
CA LEU A 97 -23.20 -7.87 3.74
C LEU A 97 -23.24 -8.90 2.59
N GLU A 98 -22.69 -8.54 1.44
CA GLU A 98 -22.46 -9.42 0.30
C GLU A 98 -21.00 -9.29 -0.12
N GLU A 99 -20.29 -10.42 -0.19
CA GLU A 99 -18.89 -10.43 -0.62
C GLU A 99 -18.79 -10.00 -2.09
N PRO A 100 -18.13 -8.86 -2.38
CA PRO A 100 -18.03 -8.36 -3.75
C PRO A 100 -17.27 -9.36 -4.62
N SER A 101 -17.75 -9.51 -5.86
CA SER A 101 -17.15 -10.42 -6.82
C SER A 101 -16.43 -9.66 -7.92
N PHE A 102 -15.17 -10.01 -8.15
CA PHE A 102 -14.24 -9.25 -8.98
C PHE A 102 -13.80 -10.03 -10.22
N PRO A 103 -13.29 -9.35 -11.27
CA PRO A 103 -13.18 -7.89 -11.42
C PRO A 103 -14.50 -7.20 -11.76
N TYR A 104 -14.64 -5.94 -11.37
CA TYR A 104 -15.57 -5.05 -12.06
C TYR A 104 -14.96 -4.62 -13.40
N ALA A 105 -15.76 -4.59 -14.45
CA ALA A 105 -15.30 -4.22 -15.78
C ALA A 105 -16.29 -3.28 -16.46
N GLY A 106 -15.76 -2.40 -17.29
CA GLY A 106 -16.55 -1.42 -18.03
C GLY A 106 -15.69 -0.62 -19.00
N SER A 107 -16.29 0.39 -19.62
CA SER A 107 -15.62 1.36 -20.47
C SER A 107 -14.86 2.40 -19.63
N TYR A 108 -13.83 2.99 -20.21
CA TYR A 108 -13.09 4.08 -19.59
C TYR A 108 -12.77 5.16 -20.60
N THR A 109 -12.44 6.34 -20.10
CA THR A 109 -11.80 7.39 -20.87
C THR A 109 -10.42 7.70 -20.31
N PHE A 110 -9.48 7.97 -21.21
CA PHE A 110 -8.12 8.37 -20.88
C PHE A 110 -7.78 9.64 -21.64
N GLU A 111 -7.92 10.78 -20.96
CA GLU A 111 -7.78 12.12 -21.57
C GLU A 111 -6.99 13.03 -20.64
N ASP A 112 -6.09 13.84 -21.19
CA ASP A 112 -5.32 14.85 -20.45
C ASP A 112 -4.60 14.34 -19.19
N GLY A 113 -4.11 13.10 -19.22
CA GLY A 113 -3.42 12.49 -18.08
C GLY A 113 -4.37 12.08 -16.94
N LYS A 114 -5.65 11.89 -17.25
CA LYS A 114 -6.67 11.41 -16.32
C LYS A 114 -7.34 10.15 -16.88
N LEU A 115 -7.43 9.13 -16.04
CA LEU A 115 -8.23 7.93 -16.28
C LEU A 115 -9.57 8.09 -15.54
N THR A 116 -10.68 7.96 -16.27
CA THR A 116 -12.03 7.97 -15.70
C THR A 116 -12.73 6.65 -16.04
N LEU A 117 -13.22 5.96 -15.01
CA LEU A 117 -13.95 4.71 -15.15
C LEU A 117 -15.44 5.00 -15.30
N GLU A 118 -16.09 4.43 -16.31
CA GLU A 118 -17.55 4.44 -16.38
C GLU A 118 -18.10 3.42 -15.39
N VAL A 119 -18.95 3.86 -14.47
CA VAL A 119 -19.37 3.06 -13.32
C VAL A 119 -20.81 2.60 -13.38
N SER A 120 -21.03 1.42 -12.82
CA SER A 120 -22.33 0.93 -12.37
C SER A 120 -22.23 0.51 -10.89
N GLY A 121 -22.58 1.41 -9.97
CA GLY A 121 -22.65 1.14 -8.52
C GLY A 121 -21.49 1.70 -7.68
N ASP A 122 -21.53 1.41 -6.37
CA ASP A 122 -20.74 2.08 -5.32
C ASP A 122 -19.53 1.26 -4.82
N HIS A 123 -19.03 0.33 -5.64
CA HIS A 123 -17.98 -0.64 -5.25
C HIS A 123 -16.54 -0.18 -5.54
N TYR A 124 -16.36 1.10 -5.84
CA TYR A 124 -15.08 1.66 -6.24
C TYR A 124 -14.47 2.45 -5.11
N TYR A 125 -13.17 2.30 -4.92
CA TYR A 125 -12.39 3.20 -4.09
C TYR A 125 -12.35 4.61 -4.69
N ALA A 126 -12.07 4.67 -5.99
CA ALA A 126 -12.12 5.87 -6.79
C ALA A 126 -12.41 5.51 -8.25
N THR A 127 -13.10 6.41 -8.94
CA THR A 127 -13.46 6.28 -10.35
C THR A 127 -12.67 7.23 -11.24
N GLU A 128 -12.04 8.24 -10.63
CA GLU A 128 -11.21 9.23 -11.30
C GLU A 128 -9.78 9.15 -10.75
N TRP A 129 -8.83 8.94 -11.66
CA TRP A 129 -7.43 8.74 -11.35
C TRP A 129 -6.56 9.68 -12.17
N ASN A 130 -5.70 10.43 -11.52
CA ASN A 130 -4.70 11.27 -12.17
C ASN A 130 -3.43 10.46 -12.42
N ILE A 131 -2.84 10.65 -13.60
CA ILE A 131 -1.52 10.13 -13.92
C ILE A 131 -0.48 11.05 -13.27
N THR A 132 0.29 10.47 -12.35
CA THR A 132 1.39 11.15 -11.68
C THR A 132 2.72 10.43 -11.94
N LYS A 133 3.82 11.06 -11.57
CA LYS A 133 5.16 10.48 -11.69
C LYS A 133 5.75 10.21 -10.31
N ASN A 134 6.12 8.96 -10.06
CA ASN A 134 6.81 8.55 -8.83
C ASN A 134 7.97 7.61 -9.21
N GLY A 135 9.20 7.99 -8.86
CA GLY A 135 10.37 7.16 -9.17
C GLY A 135 10.59 6.90 -10.65
N GLY A 136 10.32 7.89 -11.50
CA GLY A 136 10.39 7.72 -12.96
C GLY A 136 9.19 7.01 -13.59
N ARG A 137 8.31 6.39 -12.81
CA ARG A 137 7.17 5.58 -13.27
C ARG A 137 5.88 6.41 -13.35
N LYS A 138 5.02 6.11 -14.33
CA LYS A 138 3.66 6.66 -14.42
C LYS A 138 2.74 5.88 -13.50
N CYS A 139 2.28 6.52 -12.42
CA CYS A 139 1.43 5.93 -11.39
C CYS A 139 0.02 6.54 -11.48
N LEU A 140 -0.96 5.84 -10.92
CA LEU A 140 -2.30 6.40 -10.73
C LEU A 140 -2.44 6.92 -9.31
N GLN A 141 -3.06 8.08 -9.17
CA GLN A 141 -3.41 8.68 -7.90
C GLN A 141 -4.90 9.01 -7.92
N ALA A 142 -5.65 8.57 -6.91
CA ALA A 142 -7.06 8.93 -6.79
C ALA A 142 -7.21 10.45 -6.76
N LYS A 143 -8.21 10.98 -7.48
CA LYS A 143 -8.36 12.43 -7.72
C LYS A 143 -8.36 13.27 -6.45
N ASP A 144 -8.85 12.77 -5.31
CA ASP A 144 -8.95 13.57 -4.09
C ASP A 144 -7.83 13.27 -3.07
N GLU A 145 -6.79 12.52 -3.44
CA GLU A 145 -5.76 12.00 -2.52
C GLU A 145 -4.32 12.44 -2.85
N PHE A 146 -4.14 13.70 -3.20
CA PHE A 146 -2.89 14.24 -3.76
C PHE A 146 -1.61 14.09 -2.91
N ARG A 147 -1.71 13.71 -1.63
CA ARG A 147 -0.56 13.76 -0.70
C ARG A 147 -0.15 12.41 -0.12
N ASP A 148 -0.96 11.37 -0.29
CA ASP A 148 -0.65 10.08 0.29
C ASP A 148 0.04 9.18 -0.75
N LEU A 149 1.37 9.20 -0.72
CA LEU A 149 2.19 8.36 -1.61
C LEU A 149 1.96 6.86 -1.37
N SER A 150 1.46 6.48 -0.18
CA SER A 150 1.15 5.09 0.10
C SER A 150 -0.03 4.57 -0.72
N ARG A 151 -0.94 5.46 -1.13
CA ARG A 151 -2.16 5.12 -1.89
C ARG A 151 -1.98 5.19 -3.41
N LEU A 152 -0.76 5.39 -3.90
CA LEU A 152 -0.48 5.35 -5.34
C LEU A 152 -0.70 3.94 -5.90
N LEU A 153 -1.30 3.82 -7.07
CA LEU A 153 -1.22 2.60 -7.86
C LEU A 153 0.04 2.65 -8.73
N ILE A 154 0.94 1.71 -8.49
CA ILE A 154 2.24 1.59 -9.15
C ILE A 154 2.09 0.63 -10.33
N PRO A 155 2.69 0.90 -11.50
CA PRO A 155 2.60 0.00 -12.64
C PRO A 155 3.21 -1.37 -12.32
N ASP A 156 2.48 -2.44 -12.62
CA ASP A 156 2.89 -3.82 -12.38
C ASP A 156 3.13 -4.56 -13.71
N PRO A 157 4.39 -4.72 -14.16
CA PRO A 157 4.70 -5.43 -15.39
C PRO A 157 4.55 -6.96 -15.27
N LYS A 158 4.32 -7.50 -14.07
CA LYS A 158 4.12 -8.93 -13.80
C LYS A 158 2.69 -9.22 -13.34
N PHE A 159 1.76 -8.34 -13.67
CA PHE A 159 0.37 -8.43 -13.26
C PHE A 159 -0.27 -9.76 -13.73
N ASP A 160 -0.95 -10.43 -12.80
CA ASP A 160 -1.76 -11.62 -13.07
C ASP A 160 -3.16 -11.40 -12.51
N ALA A 161 -4.15 -11.32 -13.39
CA ALA A 161 -5.55 -11.05 -13.02
C ALA A 161 -6.18 -12.12 -12.13
N LYS A 162 -5.63 -13.34 -12.07
CA LYS A 162 -6.09 -14.38 -11.14
C LYS A 162 -5.66 -14.12 -9.71
N VAL A 163 -4.56 -13.39 -9.54
CA VAL A 163 -3.94 -13.05 -8.24
C VAL A 163 -3.42 -11.61 -8.28
N PRO A 164 -4.32 -10.61 -8.43
CA PRO A 164 -3.98 -9.23 -8.81
C PRO A 164 -3.04 -8.52 -7.83
N PHE A 165 -2.93 -9.01 -6.60
CA PHE A 165 -2.09 -8.44 -5.54
C PHE A 165 -0.82 -9.27 -5.26
N LYS A 166 -0.56 -10.35 -6.01
CA LYS A 166 0.59 -11.25 -5.77
C LYS A 166 1.93 -10.53 -5.78
N ASN A 167 2.09 -9.54 -6.66
CA ASN A 167 3.33 -8.78 -6.78
C ASN A 167 3.33 -7.48 -5.95
N GLN A 168 2.25 -7.19 -5.20
CA GLN A 168 2.08 -5.91 -4.50
C GLN A 168 3.27 -5.58 -3.59
N SER A 169 3.79 -6.56 -2.84
CA SER A 169 4.91 -6.39 -1.91
C SER A 169 6.20 -5.85 -2.54
N ASN A 170 6.34 -5.95 -3.86
CA ASN A 170 7.49 -5.42 -4.61
C ASN A 170 7.25 -4.01 -5.19
N LEU A 171 6.05 -3.47 -5.03
CA LEU A 171 5.62 -2.21 -5.65
C LEU A 171 5.68 -1.05 -4.66
N VAL A 172 6.91 -0.65 -4.31
CA VAL A 172 7.14 0.42 -3.33
C VAL A 172 7.00 1.79 -3.98
N ALA A 173 6.24 2.70 -3.37
CA ALA A 173 6.24 4.12 -3.72
C ALA A 173 7.52 4.81 -3.23
N GLU A 174 8.18 5.56 -4.10
CA GLU A 174 9.39 6.30 -3.74
C GLU A 174 9.02 7.56 -2.96
N PHE A 175 9.46 7.62 -1.70
CA PHE A 175 9.37 8.82 -0.89
C PHE A 175 10.50 9.77 -1.28
N THR A 176 10.28 10.58 -2.32
CA THR A 176 11.15 11.74 -2.54
C THR A 176 10.93 12.71 -1.39
N TYR A 177 11.98 12.99 -0.62
CA TYR A 177 11.96 14.04 0.39
C TYR A 177 11.45 15.33 -0.27
N TRP A 178 10.23 15.74 0.05
CA TRP A 178 9.78 17.08 -0.27
C TRP A 178 10.76 18.04 0.43
N PRO A 179 11.33 19.04 -0.28
CA PRO A 179 12.05 20.09 0.42
C PRO A 179 11.09 20.64 1.48
N LYS A 180 11.55 20.66 2.74
CA LYS A 180 10.77 21.29 3.81
C LYS A 180 10.41 22.72 3.38
N PRO A 181 9.16 23.17 3.62
CA PRO A 181 8.76 24.54 3.34
C PRO A 181 9.66 25.54 4.08
#